data_AF-A0A537FJ60-F1
#
_entry.id   AF-A0A537FJ60-F1
#
_cell.length_a   1.000
_cell.length_b   1.000
_cell.length_c   1.000
_cell.angle_alpha   90.00
_cell.angle_beta   90.00
_cell.angle_gamma   90.00
#
_symmetry.space_group_name_H-M   'P 1'
#
loop_
_entity.id
_entity.type
_entity.pdbx_description
1 polymer ?
#
loop_
_entity_poly.entity_id
_entity_poly.type
_entity_poly.pdbx_seq_one_letter_code
_entity_poly.pdbx_strand_id
1 'polypeptide(L)'
;MPSPDITPFESRPVDDQALVMEMLSAESDSTYTFQGLKRRLGLHQEKLIRILRRLEDDNLVAKTEEGYRTLKQPRRGEHHLVDGDPVIRGQLPPGIDSRVLLERIKGRWFKNFRWVGYANGRDELSLYWITEDNKFQVRIQLSPIEILVWSQPTDPKETMSPVAAAYELFDRIGRMLPELGENS
;
A
#
# COMPACT_ATOMS: atom_id res chain seq x y z
N MET A 1 1.73 -8.58 -55.50
CA MET A 1 1.76 -7.68 -54.33
C MET A 1 1.25 -8.48 -53.13
N PRO A 2 2.00 -8.63 -52.04
CA PRO A 2 1.48 -9.24 -50.82
C PRO A 2 0.85 -8.15 -49.92
N SER A 3 -0.30 -8.48 -49.34
CA SER A 3 -1.01 -7.66 -48.35
C SER A 3 -0.17 -7.48 -47.07
N PRO A 4 -0.31 -6.37 -46.32
CA PRO A 4 0.30 -6.24 -45.02
C PRO A 4 -0.48 -7.09 -44.02
N ASP A 5 0.20 -8.04 -43.37
CA ASP A 5 -0.31 -8.70 -42.17
C ASP A 5 -0.56 -7.64 -41.10
N ILE A 6 -1.82 -7.40 -40.80
CA ILE A 6 -2.23 -6.67 -39.60
C ILE A 6 -2.05 -7.67 -38.46
N THR A 7 -0.86 -7.69 -37.85
CA THR A 7 -0.68 -8.30 -36.53
C THR A 7 -1.63 -7.59 -35.56
N PRO A 8 -2.55 -8.30 -34.88
CA PRO A 8 -3.37 -7.72 -33.84
C PRO A 8 -2.46 -7.10 -32.77
N PHE A 9 -2.84 -5.93 -32.26
CA PHE A 9 -2.19 -5.27 -31.14
C PHE A 9 -2.37 -6.17 -29.90
N GLU A 10 -1.49 -7.15 -29.73
CA GLU A 10 -1.33 -7.85 -28.45
C GLU A 10 -0.94 -6.78 -27.44
N SER A 11 -1.92 -6.38 -26.62
CA SER A 11 -1.67 -5.55 -25.45
C SER A 11 -0.63 -6.31 -24.63
N ARG A 12 0.62 -5.82 -24.60
CA ARG A 12 1.70 -6.41 -23.79
C ARG A 12 1.11 -6.77 -22.42
N PRO A 13 1.08 -8.06 -22.01
CA PRO A 13 0.74 -8.35 -20.64
C PRO A 13 1.78 -7.61 -19.79
N VAL A 14 1.29 -6.70 -18.95
CA VAL A 14 2.15 -6.10 -17.93
C VAL A 14 2.79 -7.26 -17.20
N ASP A 15 4.12 -7.28 -17.12
CA ASP A 15 4.83 -8.38 -16.49
C ASP A 15 4.43 -8.40 -15.01
N ASP A 16 3.61 -9.35 -14.59
CA ASP A 16 3.13 -9.47 -13.21
C ASP A 16 4.29 -9.54 -12.20
N GLN A 17 5.44 -10.08 -12.61
CA GLN A 17 6.63 -10.06 -11.77
C GLN A 17 7.14 -8.62 -11.59
N ALA A 18 7.14 -7.82 -12.65
CA ALA A 18 7.47 -6.40 -12.57
C ALA A 18 6.46 -5.63 -11.71
N LEU A 19 5.16 -5.91 -11.81
CA LEU A 19 4.13 -5.31 -10.95
C LEU A 19 4.33 -5.64 -9.47
N VAL A 20 4.63 -6.91 -9.15
CA VAL A 20 4.95 -7.31 -7.78
C VAL A 20 6.19 -6.58 -7.28
N MET A 21 7.23 -6.49 -8.10
CA MET A 21 8.46 -5.76 -7.73
C MET A 21 8.22 -4.27 -7.57
N GLU A 22 7.45 -3.63 -8.46
CA GLU A 22 7.08 -2.22 -8.37
C GLU A 22 6.35 -1.94 -7.06
N MET A 23 5.34 -2.75 -6.70
CA MET A 23 4.64 -2.60 -5.44
C MET A 23 5.56 -2.79 -4.22
N LEU A 24 6.43 -3.81 -4.22
CA LEU A 24 7.35 -4.08 -3.11
C LEU A 24 8.50 -3.08 -3.01
N SER A 25 8.79 -2.32 -4.07
CA SER A 25 9.88 -1.34 -4.11
C SER A 25 9.39 0.12 -4.14
N ALA A 26 8.08 0.34 -4.15
CA ALA A 26 7.46 1.67 -4.18
C ALA A 26 7.91 2.54 -2.99
N GLU A 27 8.10 1.92 -1.82
CA GLU A 27 8.59 2.61 -0.63
C GLU A 27 9.73 1.85 0.05
N SER A 28 10.67 2.61 0.61
CA SER A 28 11.78 2.08 1.38
C SER A 28 11.28 1.46 2.69
N ASP A 29 11.87 0.33 3.08
CA ASP A 29 11.51 -0.40 4.31
C ASP A 29 10.01 -0.70 4.41
N SER A 30 9.43 -1.13 3.28
CA SER A 30 8.04 -1.53 3.18
C SER A 30 7.86 -3.04 3.41
N THR A 31 6.78 -3.39 4.08
CA THR A 31 6.35 -4.76 4.34
C THR A 31 4.88 -4.91 3.99
N TYR A 32 4.58 -5.83 3.09
CA TYR A 32 3.22 -6.10 2.61
C TYR A 32 2.82 -7.55 2.85
N THR A 33 1.59 -7.76 3.34
CA THR A 33 1.07 -9.11 3.55
C THR A 33 0.77 -9.80 2.22
N PHE A 34 0.78 -11.15 2.20
CA PHE A 34 0.34 -11.90 1.02
C PHE A 34 -1.05 -11.48 0.55
N GLN A 35 -1.98 -11.34 1.49
CA GLN A 35 -3.36 -10.97 1.23
C GLN A 35 -3.49 -9.53 0.74
N GLY A 36 -2.62 -8.63 1.19
CA GLY A 36 -2.49 -7.26 0.72
C GLY A 36 -2.00 -7.21 -0.73
N LEU A 37 -0.90 -7.89 -1.03
CA LEU A 37 -0.36 -8.02 -2.39
C LEU A 37 -1.41 -8.59 -3.35
N LYS A 38 -2.06 -9.69 -2.97
CA LYS A 38 -3.09 -10.35 -3.79
C LYS A 38 -4.24 -9.40 -4.14
N ARG A 39 -4.73 -8.64 -3.15
CA ARG A 39 -5.83 -7.69 -3.34
C ARG A 39 -5.41 -6.50 -4.19
N ARG A 40 -4.24 -5.93 -3.91
CA ARG A 40 -3.77 -4.72 -4.60
C ARG A 40 -3.43 -4.97 -6.06
N LEU A 41 -2.89 -6.15 -6.36
CA LEU A 41 -2.46 -6.53 -7.71
C LEU A 41 -3.53 -7.30 -8.50
N GLY A 42 -4.62 -7.73 -7.86
CA GLY A 42 -5.67 -8.53 -8.51
C GLY A 42 -5.22 -9.92 -8.99
N LEU A 43 -4.05 -10.40 -8.54
CA LEU A 43 -3.46 -11.64 -9.03
C LEU A 43 -4.12 -12.89 -8.42
N HIS A 44 -4.22 -13.95 -9.23
CA HIS A 44 -4.60 -15.27 -8.72
C HIS A 44 -3.56 -15.77 -7.69
N GLN A 45 -4.03 -16.45 -6.64
CA GLN A 45 -3.18 -16.84 -5.51
C GLN A 45 -1.97 -17.68 -5.93
N GLU A 46 -2.17 -18.64 -6.84
CA GLU A 46 -1.11 -19.55 -7.28
C GLU A 46 -0.05 -18.81 -8.11
N LYS A 47 -0.49 -17.82 -8.89
CA LYS A 47 0.40 -16.98 -9.70
C LYS A 47 1.27 -16.12 -8.80
N LEU A 48 0.65 -15.46 -7.81
CA LEU A 48 1.38 -14.65 -6.83
C LEU A 48 2.37 -15.50 -6.00
N ILE A 49 1.97 -16.70 -5.54
CA ILE A 49 2.87 -17.63 -4.84
C ILE A 49 4.08 -17.98 -5.72
N ARG A 50 3.84 -18.30 -7.00
CA ARG A 50 4.91 -18.65 -7.93
C ARG A 50 5.89 -17.48 -8.15
N ILE A 51 5.37 -16.27 -8.33
CA ILE A 51 6.18 -15.06 -8.52
C ILE A 51 7.01 -14.78 -7.26
N LEU A 52 6.38 -14.78 -6.07
CA LEU A 52 7.07 -14.48 -4.82
C LEU A 52 8.18 -15.50 -4.51
N ARG A 53 7.93 -16.80 -4.74
CA ARG A 53 8.97 -17.83 -4.59
C ARG A 53 10.16 -17.58 -5.51
N ARG A 54 9.91 -17.29 -6.79
CA ARG A 54 10.98 -16.98 -7.74
C ARG A 54 11.78 -15.74 -7.31
N LEU A 55 11.10 -14.68 -6.87
CA LEU A 55 11.76 -13.46 -6.39
C LEU A 55 12.57 -13.70 -5.11
N GLU A 56 12.11 -14.61 -4.25
CA GLU A 56 12.84 -15.07 -3.06
C GLU A 56 14.08 -15.89 -3.45
N ASP A 57 13.94 -16.85 -4.37
CA ASP A 57 15.05 -17.65 -4.93
C ASP A 57 16.13 -16.75 -5.59
N ASP A 58 15.70 -15.68 -6.27
CA ASP A 58 16.57 -14.69 -6.91
C ASP A 58 17.16 -13.65 -5.92
N ASN A 59 16.91 -13.78 -4.60
CA ASN A 59 17.31 -12.83 -3.55
C ASN A 59 16.87 -11.38 -3.81
N LEU A 60 15.70 -11.21 -4.44
CA LEU A 60 15.09 -9.90 -4.69
C LEU A 60 14.10 -9.51 -3.59
N VAL A 61 13.45 -10.50 -2.99
CA VAL A 61 12.42 -10.35 -1.97
C VAL A 61 12.73 -11.27 -0.80
N ALA A 62 12.41 -10.83 0.42
CA ALA A 62 12.44 -11.68 1.60
C ALA A 62 11.03 -11.84 2.18
N LYS A 63 10.70 -13.08 2.54
CA LYS A 63 9.53 -13.37 3.36
C LYS A 63 9.88 -13.18 4.84
N THR A 64 9.04 -12.47 5.56
CA THR A 64 9.10 -12.25 7.01
C THR A 64 7.86 -12.84 7.67
N GLU A 65 7.81 -12.82 9.00
CA GLU A 65 6.59 -13.21 9.75
C GLU A 65 5.40 -12.28 9.42
N GLU A 66 5.69 -11.05 8.99
CA GLU A 66 4.71 -9.99 8.79
C GLU A 66 4.28 -9.86 7.32
N GLY A 67 5.04 -10.42 6.39
CA GLY A 67 4.75 -10.32 4.96
C GLY A 67 5.98 -10.51 4.09
N TYR A 68 6.05 -9.70 3.04
CA TYR A 68 7.13 -9.68 2.06
C TYR A 68 7.69 -8.27 1.97
N ARG A 69 9.02 -8.19 1.84
CA ARG A 69 9.76 -6.94 1.67
C ARG A 69 10.79 -7.08 0.56
N THR A 70 11.08 -5.99 -0.15
CA THR A 70 12.19 -5.98 -1.11
C THR A 70 13.54 -6.02 -0.39
N LEU A 71 14.48 -6.80 -0.93
CA LEU A 71 15.89 -6.79 -0.52
C LEU A 71 16.69 -5.74 -1.28
N LYS A 72 16.25 -5.39 -2.50
CA LYS A 72 16.80 -4.29 -3.29
C LYS A 72 16.01 -3.04 -3.00
N GLN A 73 16.54 -2.19 -2.13
CA GLN A 73 15.97 -0.88 -1.90
C GLN A 73 16.06 -0.05 -3.19
N PRO A 74 15.01 0.70 -3.57
CA PRO A 74 15.14 1.69 -4.62
C PRO A 74 16.31 2.62 -4.24
N ARG A 75 17.24 2.85 -5.18
CA ARG A 75 18.29 3.85 -4.98
C ARG A 75 17.58 5.18 -4.77
N ARG A 76 17.71 5.75 -3.57
CA ARG A 76 17.31 7.12 -3.16
C ARG A 76 16.84 7.97 -4.35
N GLY A 77 15.56 8.30 -4.45
CA GLY A 77 15.16 9.32 -5.41
C GLY A 77 13.67 9.51 -5.63
N GLU A 78 12.88 8.45 -5.56
CA GLU A 78 11.47 8.55 -5.91
C GLU A 78 10.67 7.95 -4.77
N HIS A 79 10.32 8.79 -3.79
CA HIS A 79 8.97 8.64 -3.25
C HIS A 79 8.10 8.56 -4.50
N HIS A 80 7.40 7.45 -4.73
CA HIS A 80 6.27 7.48 -5.64
C HIS A 80 5.35 8.52 -5.01
N LEU A 81 5.53 9.78 -5.44
CA LEU A 81 4.69 10.89 -5.11
C LEU A 81 3.32 10.34 -5.46
N VAL A 82 2.50 10.12 -4.44
CA VAL A 82 1.09 9.86 -4.67
C VAL A 82 0.68 11.08 -5.48
N ASP A 83 0.46 10.91 -6.79
CA ASP A 83 0.07 12.01 -7.66
C ASP A 83 -1.26 12.54 -7.11
N GLY A 84 -1.21 13.71 -6.49
CA GLY A 84 -2.39 14.39 -5.93
C GLY A 84 -2.28 14.85 -4.48
N ASP A 85 -3.18 15.75 -4.11
CA ASP A 85 -3.28 16.29 -2.76
C ASP A 85 -3.91 15.25 -1.81
N PRO A 86 -3.48 15.21 -0.53
CA PRO A 86 -4.14 14.39 0.47
C PRO A 86 -5.60 14.83 0.62
N VAL A 87 -6.49 13.85 0.77
CA VAL A 87 -7.92 14.07 1.00
C VAL A 87 -8.16 14.69 2.39
N ILE A 88 -7.33 14.31 3.36
CA ILE A 88 -7.39 14.82 4.73
C ILE A 88 -5.98 15.21 5.17
N ARG A 89 -5.86 16.40 5.75
CA ARG A 89 -4.68 16.87 6.47
C ARG A 89 -5.09 17.27 7.88
N GLY A 90 -4.43 16.68 8.87
CA GLY A 90 -4.67 16.97 10.28
C GLY A 90 -3.37 17.15 11.04
N GLN A 91 -3.45 17.81 12.19
CA GLN A 91 -2.36 17.87 13.15
C GLN A 91 -2.47 16.70 14.13
N LEU A 92 -1.34 16.07 14.43
CA LEU A 92 -1.27 15.08 15.50
C LEU A 92 -0.93 15.78 16.82
N PRO A 93 -1.63 15.43 17.92
CA PRO A 93 -1.21 15.84 19.25
C PRO A 93 0.26 15.48 19.53
N PRO A 94 0.99 16.35 20.24
CA PRO A 94 2.35 16.04 20.64
C PRO A 94 2.37 14.79 21.54
N GLY A 95 3.38 13.94 21.37
CA GLY A 95 3.56 12.73 22.19
C GLY A 95 2.96 11.45 21.59
N ILE A 96 2.29 11.50 20.44
CA ILE A 96 1.87 10.27 19.74
C ILE A 96 3.11 9.60 19.12
N ASP A 97 3.50 8.45 19.67
CA ASP A 97 4.52 7.59 19.07
C ASP A 97 3.93 6.79 17.91
N SER A 98 4.39 7.09 16.69
CA SER A 98 3.96 6.41 15.47
C SER A 98 4.24 4.91 15.50
N ARG A 99 5.28 4.45 16.20
CA ARG A 99 5.59 3.01 16.35
C ARG A 99 4.59 2.31 17.25
N VAL A 100 4.18 2.95 18.35
CA VAL A 100 3.13 2.40 19.22
C VAL A 100 1.81 2.31 18.44
N LEU A 101 1.51 3.33 17.62
CA LEU A 101 0.34 3.30 16.73
C LEU A 101 0.44 2.17 15.70
N LEU A 102 1.60 1.97 15.08
CA LEU A 102 1.85 0.84 14.17
C LEU A 102 1.53 -0.48 14.85
N GLU A 103 2.12 -0.76 16.01
CA GLU A 103 1.94 -2.04 16.70
C GLU A 103 0.48 -2.29 17.10
N ARG A 104 -0.28 -1.22 17.40
CA ARG A 104 -1.72 -1.37 17.65
C ARG A 104 -2.52 -1.67 16.40
N ILE A 105 -2.17 -1.07 15.26
CA ILE A 105 -3.03 -1.05 14.07
C ILE A 105 -2.62 -2.10 13.02
N LYS A 106 -1.37 -2.54 13.05
CA LYS A 106 -0.81 -3.52 12.14
C LYS A 106 -1.65 -4.80 12.10
N GLY A 107 -1.92 -5.25 10.88
CA GLY A 107 -2.76 -6.43 10.63
C GLY A 107 -4.26 -6.21 10.83
N ARG A 108 -4.71 -5.06 11.38
CA ARG A 108 -6.13 -4.86 11.70
C ARG A 108 -6.98 -4.55 10.47
N TRP A 109 -8.13 -5.20 10.45
CA TRP A 109 -9.21 -4.91 9.50
C TRP A 109 -10.25 -4.02 10.16
N PHE A 110 -10.83 -3.13 9.38
CA PHE A 110 -11.81 -2.15 9.87
C PHE A 110 -13.01 -2.11 8.94
N LYS A 111 -14.15 -2.70 9.34
CA LYS A 111 -15.32 -2.86 8.44
C LYS A 111 -14.91 -3.42 7.07
N ASN A 112 -15.03 -2.63 6.00
CA ASN A 112 -14.67 -2.92 4.61
C ASN A 112 -13.20 -2.67 4.29
N PHE A 113 -12.38 -2.17 5.21
CA PHE A 113 -10.95 -1.95 5.00
C PHE A 113 -10.15 -3.18 5.43
N ARG A 114 -9.35 -3.69 4.50
CA ARG A 114 -8.46 -4.84 4.70
C ARG A 114 -7.02 -4.34 4.74
N TRP A 115 -6.27 -4.78 5.75
CA TRP A 115 -4.86 -4.43 5.92
C TRP A 115 -4.03 -4.90 4.72
N VAL A 116 -3.21 -4.02 4.17
CA VAL A 116 -2.31 -4.33 3.05
C VAL A 116 -0.87 -4.48 3.57
N GLY A 117 -0.40 -3.49 4.31
CA GLY A 117 0.98 -3.43 4.81
C GLY A 117 1.32 -2.07 5.39
N TYR A 118 2.61 -1.82 5.55
CA TYR A 118 3.15 -0.56 6.03
C TYR A 118 4.53 -0.30 5.43
N ALA A 119 4.99 0.95 5.50
CA ALA A 119 6.35 1.34 5.17
C ALA A 119 6.89 2.27 6.25
N ASN A 120 8.09 1.96 6.72
CA ASN A 120 8.73 2.68 7.82
C ASN A 120 9.85 3.55 7.26
N GLY A 121 9.50 4.78 6.86
CA GLY A 121 10.48 5.79 6.50
C GLY A 121 11.33 6.22 7.70
N ARG A 122 12.31 7.10 7.47
CA ARG A 122 13.13 7.64 8.58
C ARG A 122 12.29 8.40 9.60
N ASP A 123 11.37 9.23 9.12
CA ASP A 123 10.57 10.16 9.94
C ASP A 123 9.06 10.03 9.68
N GLU A 124 8.67 9.17 8.74
CA GLU A 124 7.31 9.03 8.27
C GLU A 124 6.91 7.56 8.26
N LEU A 125 5.80 7.25 8.93
CA LEU A 125 5.18 5.93 8.89
C LEU A 125 4.02 5.96 7.91
N SER A 126 4.05 5.09 6.91
CA SER A 126 2.95 4.90 5.97
C SER A 126 2.24 3.59 6.24
N LEU A 127 0.91 3.64 6.28
CA LEU A 127 0.03 2.52 6.56
C LEU A 127 -0.98 2.36 5.41
N TYR A 128 -1.22 1.14 4.95
CA TYR A 128 -2.06 0.88 3.78
C TYR A 128 -3.22 -0.05 4.08
N TRP A 129 -4.39 0.38 3.62
CA TRP A 129 -5.58 -0.43 3.52
C TRP A 129 -6.10 -0.42 2.09
N ILE A 130 -6.91 -1.43 1.79
CA ILE A 130 -7.70 -1.51 0.59
C ILE A 130 -9.14 -1.84 0.96
N THR A 131 -10.11 -1.29 0.24
CA THR A 131 -11.51 -1.67 0.40
C THR A 131 -11.72 -3.13 0.02
N GLU A 132 -12.73 -3.78 0.59
CA GLU A 132 -13.00 -5.21 0.43
C GLU A 132 -13.33 -5.60 -1.02
N ASP A 133 -13.97 -4.68 -1.75
CA ASP A 133 -14.21 -4.77 -3.19
C ASP A 133 -12.96 -4.47 -4.04
N ASN A 134 -11.83 -4.18 -3.39
CA ASN A 134 -10.54 -3.82 -3.96
C ASN A 134 -10.55 -2.54 -4.81
N LYS A 135 -11.59 -1.70 -4.75
CA LYS A 135 -11.73 -0.51 -5.59
C LYS A 135 -10.84 0.66 -5.17
N PHE A 136 -10.62 0.84 -3.87
CA PHE A 136 -9.90 1.99 -3.34
C PHE A 136 -8.78 1.54 -2.41
N GLN A 137 -7.59 2.11 -2.61
CA GLN A 137 -6.50 2.04 -1.66
C GLN A 137 -6.49 3.31 -0.83
N VAL A 138 -6.44 3.16 0.50
CA VAL A 138 -6.27 4.27 1.42
C VAL A 138 -4.88 4.17 2.05
N ARG A 139 -4.12 5.26 1.99
CA ARG A 139 -2.82 5.42 2.64
C ARG A 139 -2.96 6.45 3.76
N ILE A 140 -2.45 6.12 4.93
CA ILE A 140 -2.28 7.08 6.01
C ILE A 140 -0.78 7.25 6.24
N GLN A 141 -0.29 8.48 6.13
CA GLN A 141 1.07 8.84 6.49
C GLN A 141 1.04 9.62 7.78
N LEU A 142 1.93 9.25 8.69
CA LEU A 142 2.09 9.84 10.00
C LEU A 142 3.49 10.42 10.08
N SER A 143 3.59 11.73 10.28
CA SER A 143 4.81 12.40 10.71
C SER A 143 4.65 12.84 12.17
N PRO A 144 5.70 13.32 12.85
CA PRO A 144 5.60 13.67 14.27
C PRO A 144 4.51 14.69 14.65
N ILE A 145 4.08 15.53 13.70
CA ILE A 145 3.12 16.62 13.94
C ILE A 145 1.89 16.54 13.04
N GLU A 146 1.87 15.64 12.06
CA GLU A 146 0.86 15.67 11.01
C GLU A 146 0.39 14.27 10.63
N ILE A 147 -0.89 14.18 10.29
CA ILE A 147 -1.50 13.01 9.69
C ILE A 147 -2.04 13.41 8.33
N LEU A 148 -1.63 12.66 7.31
CA LEU A 148 -2.07 12.82 5.93
C LEU A 148 -2.80 11.56 5.50
N VAL A 149 -3.94 11.72 4.83
CA VAL A 149 -4.73 10.60 4.32
C VAL A 149 -4.94 10.78 2.83
N TRP A 150 -4.51 9.79 2.05
CA TRP A 150 -4.80 9.69 0.63
C TRP A 150 -5.75 8.54 0.41
N SER A 151 -6.62 8.70 -0.59
CA SER A 151 -7.43 7.62 -1.09
C SER A 151 -7.45 7.70 -2.60
N GLN A 152 -7.12 6.60 -3.25
CA GLN A 152 -6.96 6.52 -4.70
C GLN A 152 -7.65 5.27 -5.24
N PRO A 153 -8.22 5.34 -6.45
CA PRO A 153 -8.71 4.15 -7.12
C PRO A 153 -7.56 3.17 -7.42
N THR A 154 -7.88 1.89 -7.39
CA THR A 154 -6.92 0.84 -7.75
C THR A 154 -6.88 0.57 -9.26
N ASP A 155 -7.98 0.89 -9.96
CA ASP A 155 -8.12 0.88 -11.41
C ASP A 155 -8.41 2.32 -11.90
N PRO A 156 -7.62 2.87 -12.85
CA PRO A 156 -7.86 4.19 -13.44
C PRO A 156 -9.25 4.39 -14.04
N LYS A 157 -9.98 3.30 -14.34
CA LYS A 157 -11.35 3.33 -14.89
C LYS A 157 -12.42 3.47 -13.82
N GLU A 158 -12.07 3.43 -12.53
CA GLU A 158 -13.04 3.62 -11.46
C GLU A 158 -13.62 5.04 -11.52
N THR A 159 -14.95 5.10 -11.52
CA THR A 159 -15.72 6.35 -11.66
C THR A 159 -16.26 6.85 -10.32
N MET A 160 -16.33 5.97 -9.33
CA MET A 160 -16.72 6.31 -7.98
C MET A 160 -15.62 7.12 -7.28
N SER A 161 -16.02 8.09 -6.46
CA SER A 161 -15.06 8.92 -5.72
C SER A 161 -14.39 8.14 -4.58
N PRO A 162 -13.05 8.19 -4.45
CA PRO A 162 -12.31 7.55 -3.37
C PRO A 162 -12.41 8.31 -2.03
N VAL A 163 -12.93 9.55 -2.04
CA VAL A 163 -12.89 10.47 -0.89
C VAL A 163 -13.63 9.92 0.33
N ALA A 164 -14.80 9.30 0.15
CA ALA A 164 -15.57 8.73 1.25
C ALA A 164 -14.78 7.66 2.03
N ALA A 165 -13.99 6.84 1.31
CA ALA A 165 -13.16 5.82 1.91
C ALA A 165 -12.07 6.41 2.82
N ALA A 166 -11.49 7.56 2.46
CA ALA A 166 -10.53 8.27 3.30
C ALA A 166 -11.15 8.69 4.64
N TYR A 167 -12.30 9.36 4.60
CA TYR A 167 -13.00 9.83 5.80
C TYR A 167 -13.47 8.68 6.70
N GLU A 168 -13.99 7.60 6.11
CA GLU A 168 -14.44 6.44 6.87
C GLU A 168 -13.30 5.75 7.62
N LEU A 169 -12.13 5.60 6.99
CA LEU A 169 -10.98 4.99 7.64
C LEU A 169 -10.37 5.95 8.69
N PHE A 170 -10.27 7.24 8.35
CA PHE A 170 -9.76 8.26 9.26
C PHE A 170 -10.61 8.39 10.53
N ASP A 171 -11.94 8.42 10.44
CA ASP A 171 -12.83 8.43 11.62
C ASP A 171 -12.58 7.22 12.53
N ARG A 172 -12.31 6.04 11.96
CA ARG A 172 -12.03 4.83 12.76
C ARG A 172 -10.71 4.92 13.50
N ILE A 173 -9.67 5.33 12.80
CA ILE A 173 -8.33 5.43 13.38
C ILE A 173 -8.27 6.60 14.35
N GLY A 174 -8.93 7.71 14.04
CA GLY A 174 -9.07 8.87 14.91
C GLY A 174 -9.68 8.53 16.27
N ARG A 175 -10.64 7.59 16.33
CA ARG A 175 -11.18 7.10 17.61
C ARG A 175 -10.20 6.28 18.43
N MET A 176 -9.15 5.74 17.82
CA MET A 176 -8.10 4.97 18.50
C MET A 176 -6.93 5.85 18.99
N LEU A 177 -6.80 7.09 18.49
CA LEU A 177 -5.68 7.98 18.82
C LEU A 177 -5.72 8.54 20.26
N PRO A 178 -6.86 8.97 20.83
CA PRO A 178 -6.92 9.51 22.19
C PRO A 178 -6.42 8.54 23.26
N GLU A 179 -6.64 7.23 23.09
CA GLU A 179 -6.20 6.19 24.03
C GLU A 179 -4.66 6.05 24.12
N LEU A 180 -3.91 6.65 23.18
CA LEU A 180 -2.45 6.63 23.13
C LEU A 180 -1.81 7.79 23.90
N GLY A 181 -2.49 8.94 23.97
CA GLY A 181 -1.97 10.14 24.63
C GLY A 181 -2.15 10.15 26.16
N GLU A 182 -3.08 9.36 26.69
CA GLU A 182 -3.35 9.31 28.15
C GLU A 182 -2.46 8.32 28.93
N ASN A 183 -1.68 7.48 28.23
CA ASN A 183 -0.81 6.46 28.84
C ASN A 183 0.69 6.70 28.60
N SER A 184 1.09 7.92 28.19
CA SER A 184 2.49 8.32 28.01
C SER A 184 2.97 9.21 29.15
#